data_AF-A0A7K2P7U4-F1
#
_entry.id   AF-A0A7K2P7U4-F1
#
_cell.length_a   1.000
_cell.length_b   1.000
_cell.length_c   1.000
_cell.angle_alpha   90.00
_cell.angle_beta   90.00
_cell.angle_gamma   90.00
#
_symmetry.space_group_name_H-M   'P 1'
#
loop_
_entity.id
_entity.type
_entity.pdbx_description
1 polymer ?
#
loop_
_entity_poly.entity_id
_entity_poly.type
_entity_poly.pdbx_seq_one_letter_code
_entity_poly.pdbx_strand_id
1 'polypeptide(L)'
;ELTPGKRLPLHYAHVSDPEDAPAVRAAVEQLTAAGAQALVASEPFGVDRPEGEEAVADAARATGLPTTAAHEITSLYGLRKRTRTAVVNAAILPRMLATADLVDASITKAGVTAPLMVMRCDGGVMSLDEMRRRPLLTVLSGPAAGVAGALMQERVSEGVFLETGGTSTDISVVKRGKVAVRHAVLLGRTSYLNALDVRTVGVGGGSMVRVSGGRVTGTGPRSAHIAGLPYACYADPADLRDARLTTISPLPGDPADYAVLDA
;
A
#
# COMPACT_ATOMS: atom_id res chain seq x y z
N GLU A 1 -6.76 4.59 12.31
CA GLU A 1 -7.96 4.40 11.47
C GLU A 1 -7.47 4.21 10.05
N LEU A 2 -7.96 3.16 9.38
CA LEU A 2 -7.54 2.79 8.02
C LEU A 2 -8.39 3.53 6.98
N THR A 3 -9.71 3.46 7.18
CA THR A 3 -10.76 4.21 6.50
C THR A 3 -11.81 4.58 7.55
N PRO A 4 -12.70 5.56 7.31
CA PRO A 4 -13.77 5.89 8.25
C PRO A 4 -14.48 4.64 8.78
N GLY A 5 -14.47 4.45 10.10
CA GLY A 5 -15.10 3.31 10.77
C GLY A 5 -14.31 1.99 10.77
N LYS A 6 -13.18 1.89 10.05
CA LYS A 6 -12.28 0.71 10.09
C LYS A 6 -10.99 1.04 10.84
N ARG A 7 -10.72 0.32 11.93
CA ARG A 7 -9.49 0.46 12.72
C ARG A 7 -8.60 -0.77 12.51
N LEU A 8 -7.29 -0.53 12.45
CA LEU A 8 -6.33 -1.61 12.60
C LEU A 8 -6.30 -1.95 14.11
N PRO A 9 -6.60 -3.21 14.51
CA PRO A 9 -6.48 -3.61 15.90
C PRO A 9 -5.01 -3.52 16.32
N LEU A 10 -4.76 -2.92 17.48
CA LEU A 10 -3.42 -2.73 18.03
C LEU A 10 -3.44 -3.15 19.49
N HIS A 11 -2.46 -3.96 19.87
CA HIS A 11 -2.20 -4.36 21.24
C HIS A 11 -0.82 -3.83 21.65
N TYR A 12 -0.67 -3.49 22.92
CA TYR A 12 0.55 -2.91 23.46
C TYR A 12 1.00 -3.71 24.68
N ALA A 13 2.29 -3.97 24.76
CA ALA A 13 2.98 -4.47 25.94
C ALA A 13 4.20 -3.58 26.17
N HIS A 14 4.52 -3.32 27.43
CA HIS A 14 5.66 -2.50 27.82
C HIS A 14 6.70 -3.39 28.50
N VAL A 15 7.94 -3.27 28.06
CA VAL A 15 9.10 -3.92 28.67
C VAL A 15 9.97 -2.82 29.26
N SER A 16 10.21 -2.85 30.57
CA SER A 16 10.98 -1.82 31.27
C SER A 16 12.48 -1.99 31.08
N ASP A 17 12.95 -3.23 31.00
CA ASP A 17 14.34 -3.59 30.76
C ASP A 17 14.38 -4.62 29.62
N PRO A 18 14.87 -4.26 28.42
CA PRO A 18 14.95 -5.19 27.31
C PRO A 18 15.99 -6.31 27.52
N GLU A 19 16.90 -6.19 28.49
CA GLU A 19 17.83 -7.26 28.86
C GLU A 19 17.17 -8.34 29.75
N ASP A 20 16.01 -8.04 30.34
CA ASP A 20 15.18 -9.01 31.06
C ASP A 20 14.44 -9.93 30.07
N ALA A 21 15.15 -10.98 29.63
CA ALA A 21 14.62 -11.95 28.67
C ALA A 21 13.28 -12.60 29.12
N PRO A 22 13.06 -12.96 30.40
CA PRO A 22 11.73 -13.32 30.90
C PRO A 22 10.64 -12.26 30.64
N ALA A 23 10.91 -10.98 30.94
CA ALA A 23 9.94 -9.91 30.71
C ALA A 23 9.64 -9.71 29.22
N VAL A 24 10.66 -9.77 28.36
CA VAL A 24 10.51 -9.71 26.90
C VAL A 24 9.63 -10.85 26.40
N ARG A 25 9.91 -12.10 26.81
CA ARG A 25 9.10 -13.27 26.41
C ARG A 25 7.64 -13.13 26.86
N ALA A 26 7.41 -12.71 28.10
CA ALA A 26 6.06 -12.51 28.62
C ALA A 26 5.28 -11.45 27.80
N ALA A 27 5.94 -10.36 27.40
CA ALA A 27 5.33 -9.33 26.55
C ALA A 27 4.98 -9.87 25.14
N VAL A 28 5.88 -10.65 24.53
CA VAL A 28 5.63 -11.28 23.22
C VAL A 28 4.47 -12.29 23.31
N GLU A 29 4.46 -13.13 24.34
CA GLU A 29 3.38 -14.11 24.58
C GLU A 29 2.04 -13.40 24.81
N GLN A 30 2.02 -12.32 25.60
CA GLN A 30 0.81 -11.51 25.83
C GLN A 30 0.25 -10.96 24.52
N LEU A 31 1.09 -10.38 23.66
CA LEU A 31 0.65 -9.83 22.38
C LEU A 31 0.17 -10.92 21.41
N THR A 32 0.86 -12.07 21.42
CA THR A 32 0.49 -13.24 20.60
C THR A 32 -0.86 -13.80 21.04
N ALA A 33 -1.08 -13.97 22.35
CA ALA A 33 -2.34 -14.43 22.92
C ALA A 33 -3.50 -13.45 22.66
N ALA A 34 -3.20 -12.16 22.49
CA ALA A 34 -4.17 -11.15 22.07
C ALA A 34 -4.52 -11.20 20.57
N GLY A 35 -3.90 -12.11 19.80
CA GLY A 35 -4.16 -12.31 18.37
C GLY A 35 -3.30 -11.46 17.44
N ALA A 36 -2.17 -10.92 17.91
CA ALA A 36 -1.24 -10.20 17.05
C ALA A 36 -0.67 -11.12 15.96
N GLN A 37 -0.76 -10.70 14.69
CA GLN A 37 -0.22 -11.43 13.54
C GLN A 37 1.15 -10.89 13.07
N ALA A 38 1.57 -9.76 13.62
CA ALA A 38 2.87 -9.15 13.41
C ALA A 38 3.22 -8.27 14.61
N LEU A 39 4.51 -8.11 14.89
CA LEU A 39 5.02 -7.39 16.06
C LEU A 39 5.94 -6.23 15.65
N VAL A 40 5.98 -5.19 16.50
CA VAL A 40 6.87 -4.04 16.35
C VAL A 40 7.58 -3.77 17.66
N ALA A 41 8.91 -3.73 17.62
CA ALA A 41 9.74 -3.22 18.71
C ALA A 41 10.09 -1.75 18.45
N SER A 42 9.88 -0.88 19.44
CA SER A 42 10.19 0.55 19.31
C SER A 42 10.49 1.18 20.66
N GLU A 43 11.62 1.89 20.76
CA GLU A 43 12.06 2.52 22.02
C GLU A 43 12.49 4.00 21.86
N PRO A 44 12.44 4.82 22.93
CA PRO A 44 13.10 6.12 22.92
C PRO A 44 14.61 5.96 22.62
N PHE A 45 15.18 6.84 21.80
CA PHE A 45 16.61 6.80 21.42
C PHE A 45 17.07 5.55 20.65
N GLY A 46 16.16 4.67 20.20
CA GLY A 46 16.49 3.49 19.39
C GLY A 46 17.22 3.75 18.06
N VAL A 47 17.35 5.02 17.63
CA VAL A 47 18.21 5.39 16.50
C VAL A 47 19.69 5.32 16.87
N ASP A 48 20.03 5.72 18.10
CA ASP A 48 21.40 5.79 18.61
C ASP A 48 21.79 4.51 19.35
N ARG A 49 20.81 3.90 20.02
CA ARG A 49 20.94 2.74 20.91
C ARG A 49 19.82 1.74 20.62
N PRO A 50 19.97 0.91 19.56
CA PRO A 50 18.91 0.01 19.08
C PRO A 50 18.81 -1.29 19.88
N GLU A 51 19.66 -1.50 20.88
CA GLU A 51 19.86 -2.81 21.52
C GLU A 51 18.57 -3.33 22.16
N GLY A 52 17.71 -2.44 22.66
CA GLY A 52 16.43 -2.82 23.23
C GLY A 52 15.41 -3.23 22.17
N GLU A 53 15.38 -2.53 21.04
CA GLU A 53 14.58 -2.95 19.90
C GLU A 53 15.05 -4.28 19.30
N GLU A 54 16.36 -4.49 19.21
CA GLU A 54 16.97 -5.75 18.73
C GLU A 54 16.61 -6.92 19.65
N ALA A 55 16.80 -6.78 20.96
CA ALA A 55 16.49 -7.83 21.94
C ALA A 55 15.02 -8.27 21.88
N VAL A 56 14.09 -7.30 21.82
CA VAL A 56 12.65 -7.60 21.69
C VAL A 56 12.34 -8.23 20.33
N ALA A 57 12.94 -7.71 19.25
CA ALA A 57 12.68 -8.22 17.91
C ALA A 57 13.18 -9.65 17.73
N ASP A 58 14.34 -10.00 18.27
CA ASP A 58 14.90 -11.35 18.17
C ASP A 58 14.10 -12.38 18.95
N ALA A 59 13.67 -12.04 20.17
CA ALA A 59 12.76 -12.88 20.95
C ALA A 59 11.41 -13.10 20.23
N ALA A 60 10.88 -12.04 19.61
CA ALA A 60 9.64 -12.11 18.84
C ALA A 60 9.79 -12.95 17.55
N ARG A 61 10.88 -12.78 16.80
CA ARG A 61 11.18 -13.58 15.59
C ARG A 61 11.29 -15.07 15.89
N ALA A 62 11.82 -15.44 17.05
CA ALA A 62 11.92 -16.84 17.48
C ALA A 62 10.55 -17.54 17.62
N THR A 63 9.44 -16.78 17.75
CA THR A 63 8.07 -17.32 17.75
C THR A 63 7.52 -17.61 16.36
N GLY A 64 8.22 -17.20 15.30
CA GLY A 64 7.77 -17.28 13.91
C GLY A 64 6.85 -16.13 13.49
N LEU A 65 6.53 -15.18 14.37
CA LEU A 65 5.74 -14.01 14.01
C LEU A 65 6.56 -12.98 13.21
N PRO A 66 6.01 -12.47 12.09
CA PRO A 66 6.58 -11.33 11.36
C PRO A 66 6.84 -10.15 12.30
N THR A 67 8.10 -9.71 12.38
CA THR A 67 8.51 -8.71 13.37
C THR A 67 9.36 -7.62 12.73
N THR A 68 9.11 -6.37 13.12
CA THR A 68 9.85 -5.19 12.66
C THR A 68 10.44 -4.44 13.86
N ALA A 69 11.76 -4.19 13.86
CA ALA A 69 12.35 -3.21 14.77
C ALA A 69 12.29 -1.82 14.11
N ALA A 70 11.97 -0.77 14.87
CA ALA A 70 11.73 0.55 14.28
C ALA A 70 13.01 1.19 13.69
N HIS A 71 14.18 0.93 14.26
CA HIS A 71 15.48 1.38 13.77
C HIS A 71 15.84 0.76 12.41
N GLU A 72 15.38 -0.46 12.13
CA GLU A 72 15.59 -1.13 10.84
C GLU A 72 14.83 -0.42 9.70
N ILE A 73 13.77 0.31 10.03
CA ILE A 73 12.92 1.01 9.06
C ILE A 73 13.41 2.43 8.80
N THR A 74 13.85 3.14 9.83
CA THR A 74 14.35 4.51 9.68
C THR A 74 15.25 4.92 10.84
N SER A 75 16.35 5.59 10.49
CA SER A 75 17.29 6.25 11.40
C SER A 75 16.89 7.69 11.76
N LEU A 76 15.64 8.10 11.51
CA LEU A 76 15.16 9.44 11.84
C LEU A 76 14.53 9.48 13.24
N TYR A 77 14.88 10.53 14.00
CA TYR A 77 14.29 10.81 15.32
C TYR A 77 12.78 11.06 15.27
N GLY A 78 12.14 11.08 16.43
CA GLY A 78 10.70 11.32 16.55
C GLY A 78 9.93 10.03 16.73
N LEU A 79 9.96 9.51 17.97
CA LEU A 79 9.40 8.22 18.39
C LEU A 79 8.04 7.94 17.75
N ARG A 80 7.06 8.82 17.95
CA ARG A 80 5.69 8.63 17.43
C ARG A 80 5.61 8.44 15.92
N LYS A 81 6.44 9.14 15.14
CA LYS A 81 6.46 9.03 13.68
C LYS A 81 7.27 7.80 13.23
N ARG A 82 8.36 7.48 13.94
CA ARG A 82 9.18 6.28 13.75
C ARG A 82 8.36 5.00 14.00
N THR A 83 7.77 4.87 15.19
CA THR A 83 6.91 3.75 15.56
C THR A 83 5.75 3.60 14.59
N ARG A 84 5.08 4.69 14.19
CA ARG A 84 4.00 4.62 13.19
C ARG A 84 4.49 4.04 11.85
N THR A 85 5.66 4.46 11.38
CA THR A 85 6.21 3.97 10.11
C THR A 85 6.51 2.47 10.20
N ALA A 86 7.10 2.02 11.32
CA ALA A 86 7.35 0.61 11.60
C ALA A 86 6.05 -0.22 11.70
N VAL A 87 5.01 0.30 12.35
CA VAL A 87 3.68 -0.33 12.43
C VAL A 87 3.05 -0.52 11.06
N VAL A 88 3.15 0.46 10.14
CA VAL A 88 2.61 0.28 8.78
C VAL A 88 3.41 -0.79 8.02
N ASN A 89 4.73 -0.86 8.19
CA ASN A 89 5.56 -1.93 7.61
C ASN A 89 5.14 -3.32 8.14
N ALA A 90 5.04 -3.48 9.46
CA ALA A 90 4.67 -4.74 10.09
C ALA A 90 3.25 -5.19 9.69
N ALA A 91 2.30 -4.25 9.58
CA ALA A 91 0.92 -4.58 9.23
C ALA A 91 0.74 -5.20 7.83
N ILE A 92 1.63 -4.87 6.88
CA ILE A 92 1.59 -5.43 5.53
C ILE A 92 2.48 -6.66 5.36
N LEU A 93 3.42 -6.89 6.28
CA LEU A 93 4.42 -7.96 6.21
C LEU A 93 3.80 -9.34 5.94
N PRO A 94 2.80 -9.83 6.71
CA PRO A 94 2.27 -11.19 6.52
C PRO A 94 1.78 -11.45 5.09
N ARG A 95 1.08 -10.48 4.51
CA ARG A 95 0.53 -10.59 3.15
C ARG A 95 1.60 -10.43 2.09
N MET A 96 2.58 -9.57 2.32
CA MET A 96 3.70 -9.35 1.40
C MET A 96 4.65 -10.54 1.35
N LEU A 97 4.91 -11.21 2.48
CA LEU A 97 5.66 -12.46 2.53
C LEU A 97 4.97 -13.56 1.72
N ALA A 98 3.68 -13.80 1.95
CA ALA A 98 2.93 -14.78 1.16
C ALA A 98 2.94 -14.46 -0.35
N THR A 99 2.88 -13.18 -0.71
CA THR A 99 2.98 -12.74 -2.11
C THR A 99 4.38 -12.99 -2.67
N ALA A 100 5.42 -12.72 -1.89
CA ALA A 100 6.81 -12.97 -2.26
C ALA A 100 7.03 -14.44 -2.62
N ASP A 101 6.56 -15.34 -1.75
CA ASP A 101 6.78 -16.78 -1.89
C ASP A 101 6.02 -17.36 -3.10
N LEU A 102 4.81 -16.86 -3.38
CA LEU A 102 4.07 -17.22 -4.58
C LEU A 102 4.77 -16.79 -5.87
N VAL A 103 5.31 -15.57 -5.89
CA VAL A 103 6.05 -15.05 -7.05
C VAL A 103 7.34 -15.83 -7.25
N ASP A 104 8.11 -16.06 -6.18
CA ASP A 104 9.38 -16.79 -6.22
C ASP A 104 9.20 -18.22 -6.73
N ALA A 105 8.18 -18.93 -6.23
CA ALA A 105 7.83 -20.26 -6.69
C ALA A 105 7.41 -20.27 -8.17
N SER A 106 6.68 -19.25 -8.62
CA SER A 106 6.23 -19.13 -10.02
C SER A 106 7.40 -18.87 -10.98
N ILE A 107 8.32 -17.97 -10.62
CA ILE A 107 9.53 -17.65 -11.37
C ILE A 107 10.46 -18.88 -11.46
N THR A 108 10.65 -19.57 -10.34
CA THR A 108 11.43 -20.81 -10.28
C THR A 108 10.82 -21.89 -11.18
N LYS A 109 9.51 -22.10 -11.09
CA LYS A 109 8.80 -23.07 -11.95
C LYS A 109 8.88 -22.73 -13.43
N ALA A 110 8.94 -21.45 -13.78
CA ALA A 110 9.12 -20.99 -15.15
C ALA A 110 10.57 -21.13 -15.66
N GLY A 111 11.53 -21.53 -14.83
CA GLY A 111 12.94 -21.69 -15.20
C GLY A 111 13.67 -20.36 -15.40
N VAL A 112 13.15 -19.26 -14.86
CA VAL A 112 13.78 -17.94 -14.98
C VAL A 112 14.91 -17.82 -13.97
N THR A 113 16.14 -17.65 -14.45
CA THR A 113 17.36 -17.56 -13.62
C THR A 113 17.82 -16.13 -13.37
N ALA A 114 17.15 -15.14 -13.96
CA ALA A 114 17.47 -13.74 -13.76
C ALA A 114 17.08 -13.27 -12.34
N PRO A 115 17.83 -12.34 -11.72
CA PRO A 115 17.47 -11.80 -10.42
C PRO A 115 16.08 -11.15 -10.42
N LEU A 116 15.22 -11.56 -9.50
CA LEU A 116 13.92 -10.95 -9.31
C LEU A 116 14.07 -9.62 -8.55
N MET A 117 13.64 -8.54 -9.21
CA MET A 117 13.68 -7.19 -8.67
C MET A 117 12.26 -6.65 -8.44
N VAL A 118 12.06 -5.97 -7.32
CA VAL A 118 10.80 -5.37 -6.90
C VAL A 118 10.91 -3.84 -6.99
N MET A 119 9.93 -3.20 -7.64
CA MET A 119 9.86 -1.75 -7.71
C MET A 119 9.59 -1.12 -6.35
N ARG A 120 10.31 -0.04 -6.05
CA ARG A 120 10.14 0.78 -4.86
C ARG A 120 9.37 2.06 -5.19
N CYS A 121 8.76 2.63 -4.17
CA CYS A 121 7.96 3.84 -4.25
C CYS A 121 8.76 5.12 -4.52
N ASP A 122 10.08 5.09 -4.35
CA ASP A 122 11.00 6.18 -4.67
C ASP A 122 11.59 6.09 -6.09
N GLY A 123 11.10 5.15 -6.91
CA GLY A 123 11.54 4.94 -8.29
C GLY A 123 12.77 4.04 -8.43
N GLY A 124 13.30 3.53 -7.32
CA GLY A 124 14.35 2.51 -7.31
C GLY A 124 13.79 1.09 -7.43
N VAL A 125 14.68 0.10 -7.44
CA VAL A 125 14.33 -1.33 -7.33
C VAL A 125 15.11 -1.98 -6.19
N MET A 126 14.60 -3.08 -5.64
CA MET A 126 15.23 -3.87 -4.58
C MET A 126 15.08 -5.37 -4.84
N SER A 127 15.87 -6.20 -4.16
CA SER A 127 15.70 -7.66 -4.22
C SER A 127 14.43 -8.10 -3.49
N LEU A 128 13.98 -9.33 -3.76
CA LEU A 128 12.87 -9.94 -3.04
C LEU A 128 13.16 -10.05 -1.53
N ASP A 129 14.40 -10.34 -1.14
CA ASP A 129 14.80 -10.45 0.27
C ASP A 129 14.74 -9.12 1.02
N GLU A 130 15.13 -8.02 0.35
CA GLU A 130 14.99 -6.69 0.95
C GLU A 130 13.52 -6.31 1.08
N MET A 131 12.67 -6.70 0.12
CA MET A 131 11.23 -6.52 0.21
C MET A 131 10.63 -7.27 1.40
N ARG A 132 11.10 -8.48 1.71
CA ARG A 132 10.64 -9.26 2.88
C ARG A 132 10.91 -8.56 4.21
N ARG A 133 11.94 -7.69 4.28
CA ARG A 133 12.28 -6.89 5.47
C ARG A 133 11.52 -5.56 5.51
N ARG A 134 11.45 -4.88 4.35
CA ARG A 134 10.90 -3.52 4.23
C ARG A 134 9.79 -3.45 3.16
N PRO A 135 8.70 -4.23 3.29
CA PRO A 135 7.61 -4.21 2.30
C PRO A 135 6.96 -2.83 2.18
N LEU A 136 7.13 -1.94 3.16
CA LEU A 136 6.62 -0.58 3.10
C LEU A 136 7.14 0.19 1.88
N LEU A 137 8.33 -0.16 1.38
CA LEU A 137 8.91 0.45 0.19
C LEU A 137 8.13 0.13 -1.10
N THR A 138 7.22 -0.84 -1.10
CA THR A 138 6.40 -1.17 -2.29
C THR A 138 5.10 -0.36 -2.38
N VAL A 139 4.78 0.42 -1.34
CA VAL A 139 3.56 1.25 -1.31
C VAL A 139 3.66 2.35 -2.37
N LEU A 140 2.75 2.38 -3.34
CA LEU A 140 2.80 3.28 -4.52
C LEU A 140 3.94 2.94 -5.52
N SER A 141 4.38 1.67 -5.56
CA SER A 141 5.40 1.21 -6.53
C SER A 141 4.93 1.25 -7.98
N GLY A 142 3.66 0.98 -8.28
CA GLY A 142 3.10 1.06 -9.63
C GLY A 142 3.27 2.44 -10.26
N PRO A 143 2.74 3.51 -9.61
CA PRO A 143 2.92 4.88 -10.10
C PRO A 143 4.39 5.30 -10.18
N ALA A 144 5.23 4.85 -9.24
CA ALA A 144 6.66 5.10 -9.30
C ALA A 144 7.30 4.47 -10.55
N ALA A 145 6.88 3.28 -10.96
CA ALA A 145 7.32 2.65 -12.21
C ALA A 145 6.91 3.45 -13.44
N GLY A 146 5.65 3.91 -13.49
CA GLY A 146 5.13 4.72 -14.61
C GLY A 146 5.93 6.02 -14.78
N VAL A 147 6.14 6.73 -13.67
CA VAL A 147 6.98 7.95 -13.63
C VAL A 147 8.41 7.67 -14.06
N ALA A 148 9.03 6.61 -13.54
CA ALA A 148 10.40 6.24 -13.90
C ALA A 148 10.51 5.92 -15.40
N GLY A 149 9.55 5.18 -15.96
CA GLY A 149 9.47 4.88 -17.39
C GLY A 149 9.38 6.15 -18.25
N ALA A 150 8.51 7.08 -17.88
CA ALA A 150 8.36 8.36 -18.57
C ALA A 150 9.65 9.20 -18.54
N LEU A 151 10.34 9.27 -17.39
CA LEU A 151 11.60 10.00 -17.28
C LEU A 151 12.72 9.37 -18.12
N MET A 152 12.80 8.04 -18.14
CA MET A 152 13.86 7.31 -18.84
C MET A 152 13.68 7.34 -20.37
N GLN A 153 12.46 7.14 -20.86
CA GLN A 153 12.18 7.02 -22.29
C GLN A 153 11.94 8.37 -22.95
N GLU A 154 11.02 9.16 -22.40
CA GLU A 154 10.56 10.41 -23.02
C GLU A 154 11.45 11.61 -22.67
N ARG A 155 12.36 11.45 -21.70
CA ARG A 155 13.32 12.48 -21.24
C ARG A 155 12.64 13.83 -20.95
N VAL A 156 11.41 13.79 -20.43
CA VAL A 156 10.61 14.97 -20.12
C VAL A 156 11.35 15.85 -19.12
N SER A 157 11.63 17.10 -19.49
CA SER A 157 12.25 18.06 -18.58
C SER A 157 11.22 18.76 -17.70
N GLU A 158 10.08 19.15 -18.26
CA GLU A 158 9.01 19.86 -17.57
C GLU A 158 7.67 19.27 -18.04
N GLY A 159 6.77 18.92 -17.13
CA GLY A 159 5.47 18.38 -17.51
C GLY A 159 4.69 17.76 -16.36
N VAL A 160 3.47 17.32 -16.68
CA VAL A 160 2.63 16.53 -15.78
C VAL A 160 2.51 15.13 -16.39
N PHE A 161 2.87 14.12 -15.60
CA PHE A 161 2.66 12.72 -15.94
C PHE A 161 1.31 12.27 -15.38
N LEU A 162 0.51 11.61 -16.22
CA LEU A 162 -0.77 11.02 -15.85
C LEU A 162 -0.77 9.55 -16.27
N GLU A 163 -0.93 8.65 -15.30
CA GLU A 163 -1.16 7.22 -15.53
C GLU A 163 -2.60 6.91 -15.15
N THR A 164 -3.44 6.59 -16.13
CA THR A 164 -4.84 6.22 -15.88
C THR A 164 -5.03 4.71 -16.03
N GLY A 165 -5.33 4.04 -14.91
CA GLY A 165 -5.73 2.65 -14.88
C GLY A 165 -7.26 2.48 -14.91
N GLY A 166 -7.72 1.26 -14.58
CA GLY A 166 -9.16 0.94 -14.54
C GLY A 166 -9.92 1.53 -13.34
N THR A 167 -9.22 1.93 -12.28
CA THR A 167 -9.83 2.37 -11.01
C THR A 167 -9.42 3.78 -10.60
N SER A 168 -8.19 4.17 -10.92
CA SER A 168 -7.58 5.43 -10.49
C SER A 168 -6.71 6.04 -11.58
N THR A 169 -6.38 7.31 -11.38
CA THR A 169 -5.37 8.04 -12.14
C THR A 169 -4.32 8.55 -11.19
N ASP A 170 -3.06 8.25 -11.48
CA ASP A 170 -1.90 8.72 -10.75
C ASP A 170 -1.25 9.90 -11.47
N ILE A 171 -0.96 10.96 -10.71
CA ILE A 171 -0.52 12.25 -11.25
C ILE A 171 0.79 12.67 -10.58
N SER A 172 1.79 12.97 -11.39
CA SER A 172 3.08 13.52 -10.92
C SER A 172 3.53 14.72 -11.73
N VAL A 173 4.29 15.61 -11.10
CA VAL A 173 4.88 16.78 -11.77
C VAL A 173 6.37 16.54 -11.96
N VAL A 174 6.81 16.60 -13.21
CA VAL A 174 8.20 16.57 -13.61
C VAL A 174 8.70 18.00 -13.74
N LYS A 175 9.78 18.32 -13.03
CA LYS A 175 10.45 19.62 -13.10
C LYS A 175 11.95 19.42 -13.18
N ARG A 176 12.60 20.04 -14.18
CA ARG A 176 14.02 19.87 -14.52
C ARG A 176 14.45 18.40 -14.58
N GLY A 177 13.62 17.57 -15.23
CA GLY A 177 13.86 16.14 -15.43
C GLY A 177 13.77 15.30 -14.16
N LYS A 178 13.13 15.82 -13.09
CA LYS A 178 13.00 15.13 -11.80
C LYS A 178 11.58 15.22 -11.26
N VAL A 179 11.15 14.17 -10.58
CA VAL A 179 9.95 14.20 -9.73
C VAL A 179 10.40 14.38 -8.29
N ALA A 180 9.66 15.18 -7.53
CA ALA A 180 9.96 15.42 -6.12
C ALA A 180 9.84 14.12 -5.32
N VAL A 181 10.68 13.94 -4.31
CA VAL A 181 10.54 12.88 -3.31
C VAL A 181 10.02 13.52 -2.03
N ARG A 182 8.99 12.95 -1.42
CA ARG A 182 8.38 13.43 -0.19
C ARG A 182 8.12 12.27 0.77
N HIS A 183 7.95 12.62 2.04
CA HIS A 183 7.41 11.70 3.02
C HIS A 183 5.96 11.34 2.68
N ALA A 184 5.71 10.05 2.42
CA ALA A 184 4.38 9.55 2.09
C ALA A 184 3.39 9.79 3.25
N VAL A 185 2.18 10.19 2.89
CA VAL A 185 1.04 10.27 3.83
C VAL A 185 0.30 8.94 3.77
N LEU A 186 0.40 8.18 4.86
CA LEU A 186 -0.22 6.87 5.00
C LEU A 186 -1.28 6.98 6.09
N LEU A 187 -2.51 6.55 5.78
CA LEU A 187 -3.63 6.57 6.73
C LEU A 187 -3.88 7.97 7.33
N GLY A 188 -3.81 9.00 6.48
CA GLY A 188 -3.99 10.41 6.86
C GLY A 188 -2.85 11.00 7.70
N ARG A 189 -1.70 10.32 7.81
CA ARG A 189 -0.56 10.78 8.62
C ARG A 189 0.76 10.65 7.88
N THR A 190 1.63 11.64 8.04
CA THR A 190 2.98 11.59 7.45
C THR A 190 3.79 10.42 8.02
N SER A 191 4.54 9.72 7.19
CA SER A 191 5.47 8.66 7.60
C SER A 191 6.92 9.07 7.32
N TYR A 192 7.91 8.24 7.66
CA TYR A 192 9.29 8.41 7.20
C TYR A 192 9.60 7.68 5.89
N LEU A 193 8.57 7.11 5.24
CA LEU A 193 8.71 6.54 3.91
C LEU A 193 8.93 7.66 2.89
N ASN A 194 10.09 7.68 2.25
CA ASN A 194 10.35 8.52 1.09
C ASN A 194 9.73 7.87 -0.15
N ALA A 195 8.83 8.58 -0.82
CA ALA A 195 8.20 8.14 -2.07
C ALA A 195 8.21 9.29 -3.09
N LEU A 196 8.11 8.95 -4.36
CA LEU A 196 7.86 9.92 -5.42
C LEU A 196 6.55 10.66 -5.14
N ASP A 197 6.54 11.96 -5.43
CA ASP A 197 5.37 12.83 -5.28
C ASP A 197 4.34 12.49 -6.35
N VAL A 198 3.50 11.52 -6.00
CA VAL A 198 2.39 11.01 -6.80
C VAL A 198 1.10 11.32 -6.06
N ARG A 199 0.12 11.84 -6.79
CA ARG A 199 -1.26 12.00 -6.31
C ARG A 199 -2.18 11.07 -7.07
N THR A 200 -2.80 10.15 -6.33
CA THR A 200 -3.83 9.26 -6.87
C THR A 200 -5.21 9.90 -6.73
N VAL A 201 -5.95 9.94 -7.82
CA VAL A 201 -7.38 10.31 -7.85
C VAL A 201 -8.18 9.06 -8.20
N GLY A 202 -9.29 8.83 -7.49
CA GLY A 202 -10.19 7.67 -7.70
C GLY A 202 -11.06 7.78 -8.95
N VAL A 203 -10.46 8.20 -10.06
CA VAL A 203 -11.09 8.29 -11.38
C VAL A 203 -10.19 7.56 -12.36
N GLY A 204 -10.70 6.46 -12.93
CA GLY A 204 -10.03 5.68 -13.95
C GLY A 204 -11.02 5.24 -15.03
N GLY A 205 -10.57 4.39 -15.94
CA GLY A 205 -11.39 3.95 -17.09
C GLY A 205 -12.66 3.18 -16.71
N GLY A 206 -12.72 2.58 -15.51
CA GLY A 206 -13.90 1.90 -14.99
C GLY A 206 -14.67 2.64 -13.93
N SER A 207 -14.32 3.89 -13.62
CA SER A 207 -15.10 4.67 -12.66
C SER A 207 -16.52 4.89 -13.19
N MET A 208 -17.51 4.45 -12.41
CA MET A 208 -18.91 4.51 -12.81
C MET A 208 -19.41 5.95 -12.80
N VAL A 209 -20.19 6.31 -13.81
CA VAL A 209 -20.84 7.63 -13.90
C VAL A 209 -22.00 7.70 -12.91
N ARG A 210 -22.15 8.84 -12.22
CA ARG A 210 -23.29 9.12 -11.34
C ARG A 210 -24.26 10.06 -12.02
N VAL A 211 -25.55 9.76 -11.97
CA VAL A 211 -26.61 10.52 -12.64
C VAL A 211 -27.73 10.80 -11.65
N SER A 212 -28.16 12.07 -11.59
CA SER A 212 -29.32 12.49 -10.81
C SER A 212 -30.06 13.62 -11.54
N GLY A 213 -31.38 13.62 -11.50
CA GLY A 213 -32.22 14.62 -12.20
C GLY A 213 -31.98 14.66 -13.72
N GLY A 214 -31.66 13.52 -14.34
CA GLY A 214 -31.35 13.42 -15.77
C GLY A 214 -30.01 14.02 -16.19
N ARG A 215 -29.13 14.34 -15.24
CA ARG A 215 -27.81 14.94 -15.51
C ARG A 215 -26.70 14.13 -14.84
N VAL A 216 -25.53 14.12 -15.46
CA VAL A 216 -24.31 13.60 -14.83
C VAL A 216 -23.95 14.50 -13.64
N THR A 217 -23.86 13.92 -12.45
CA THR A 217 -23.50 14.61 -11.20
C THR A 217 -22.10 14.27 -10.71
N GLY A 218 -21.51 13.19 -11.22
CA GLY A 218 -20.14 12.81 -10.85
C GLY A 218 -19.65 11.55 -11.53
N THR A 219 -18.46 11.11 -11.14
CA THR A 219 -17.82 9.88 -11.62
C THR A 219 -17.02 9.27 -10.48
N GLY A 220 -17.18 7.97 -10.27
CA GLY A 220 -16.62 7.28 -9.11
C GLY A 220 -17.29 7.67 -7.78
N PRO A 221 -16.69 7.27 -6.63
CA PRO A 221 -15.45 6.49 -6.53
C PRO A 221 -15.61 5.00 -6.88
N ARG A 222 -16.84 4.51 -7.09
CA ARG A 222 -17.07 3.11 -7.48
C ARG A 222 -16.53 2.84 -8.88
N SER A 223 -15.87 1.69 -9.04
CA SER A 223 -15.44 1.15 -10.33
C SER A 223 -16.33 -0.03 -10.73
N ALA A 224 -16.67 -0.13 -12.02
CA ALA A 224 -17.48 -1.21 -12.59
C ALA A 224 -16.86 -2.59 -12.33
N HIS A 225 -15.54 -2.73 -12.53
CA HIS A 225 -14.83 -3.98 -12.25
C HIS A 225 -14.93 -4.40 -10.78
N ILE A 226 -14.80 -3.45 -9.84
CA ILE A 226 -14.93 -3.72 -8.41
C ILE A 226 -16.38 -4.05 -8.02
N ALA A 227 -17.35 -3.50 -8.74
CA ALA A 227 -18.77 -3.84 -8.60
C ALA A 227 -19.15 -5.17 -9.28
N GLY A 228 -18.22 -5.84 -9.98
CA GLY A 228 -18.51 -7.06 -10.73
C GLY A 228 -19.37 -6.83 -11.98
N LEU A 229 -19.40 -5.59 -12.50
CA LEU A 229 -20.17 -5.23 -13.68
C LEU A 229 -19.30 -5.28 -14.94
N PRO A 230 -19.86 -5.71 -16.08
CA PRO A 230 -19.18 -5.62 -17.36
C PRO A 230 -19.07 -4.16 -17.84
N TYR A 231 -18.18 -3.93 -18.80
CA TYR A 231 -18.01 -2.63 -19.43
C TYR A 231 -18.85 -2.55 -20.70
N ALA A 232 -19.73 -1.55 -20.79
CA ALA A 232 -20.56 -1.33 -21.98
C ALA A 232 -19.74 -1.17 -23.27
N CYS A 233 -18.55 -0.57 -23.19
CA CYS A 233 -17.66 -0.39 -24.35
C CYS A 233 -17.06 -1.70 -24.89
N TYR A 234 -17.20 -2.82 -24.17
CA TYR A 234 -16.79 -4.15 -24.64
C TYR A 234 -17.98 -5.05 -25.02
N ALA A 235 -19.21 -4.60 -24.85
CA ALA A 235 -20.39 -5.36 -25.26
C ALA A 235 -20.55 -5.34 -26.78
N ASP A 236 -21.20 -6.37 -27.35
CA ASP A 236 -21.62 -6.31 -28.74
C ASP A 236 -22.67 -5.18 -28.89
N PRO A 237 -22.53 -4.25 -29.86
CA PRO A 237 -23.53 -3.22 -30.09
C PRO A 237 -24.96 -3.75 -30.30
N ALA A 238 -25.11 -5.00 -30.76
CA ALA A 238 -26.41 -5.66 -30.88
C ALA A 238 -27.10 -5.87 -29.53
N ASP A 239 -26.33 -6.19 -28.49
CA ASP A 239 -26.83 -6.40 -27.13
C ASP A 239 -27.28 -5.08 -26.47
N LEU A 240 -26.86 -3.93 -27.01
CA LEU A 240 -27.16 -2.61 -26.45
C LEU A 240 -28.28 -1.85 -27.16
N ARG A 241 -28.93 -2.43 -28.20
CA ARG A 241 -29.88 -1.71 -29.06
C ARG A 241 -31.07 -1.13 -28.31
N ASP A 242 -31.64 -1.92 -27.40
CA ASP A 242 -32.83 -1.55 -26.62
C ASP A 242 -32.48 -1.18 -25.17
N ALA A 243 -31.18 -1.04 -24.89
CA ALA A 243 -30.68 -0.79 -23.55
C ALA A 243 -31.20 0.55 -23.01
N ARG A 244 -31.62 0.53 -21.74
CA ARG A 244 -32.11 1.72 -21.04
C ARG A 244 -31.08 2.19 -20.04
N LEU A 245 -30.86 3.50 -20.00
CA LEU A 245 -30.09 4.10 -18.91
C LEU A 245 -30.91 4.05 -17.62
N THR A 246 -30.42 3.31 -16.64
CA THR A 246 -31.00 3.25 -15.28
C THR A 246 -29.92 3.55 -14.24
N THR A 247 -30.31 3.67 -12.97
CA THR A 247 -29.37 3.83 -11.86
C THR A 247 -29.51 2.72 -10.84
N ILE A 248 -28.38 2.30 -10.28
CA ILE A 248 -28.30 1.26 -9.25
C ILE A 248 -27.45 1.70 -8.07
N SER A 249 -27.54 0.94 -6.97
CA SER A 249 -26.55 0.91 -5.89
C SER A 249 -25.69 -0.35 -6.08
N PRO A 250 -24.46 -0.24 -6.64
CA PRO A 250 -23.70 -1.41 -7.09
C PRO A 250 -23.27 -2.35 -5.95
N LEU A 251 -22.86 -1.81 -4.81
CA LEU A 251 -22.48 -2.58 -3.62
C LEU A 251 -23.15 -2.02 -2.35
N PRO A 252 -23.25 -2.82 -1.26
CA PRO A 252 -23.78 -2.35 0.01
C PRO A 252 -23.09 -1.07 0.50
N GLY A 253 -23.89 -0.04 0.76
CA GLY A 253 -23.43 1.28 1.21
C GLY A 253 -23.15 2.29 0.08
N ASP A 254 -23.23 1.88 -1.19
CA ASP A 254 -23.15 2.81 -2.31
C ASP A 254 -24.45 3.62 -2.48
N PRO A 255 -24.37 4.89 -2.91
CA PRO A 255 -25.55 5.62 -3.36
C PRO A 255 -26.20 4.94 -4.56
N ALA A 256 -27.52 5.10 -4.70
CA ALA A 256 -28.32 4.48 -5.77
C ALA A 256 -28.37 5.30 -7.07
N ASP A 257 -27.34 6.12 -7.33
CA ASP A 257 -27.27 7.04 -8.45
C ASP A 257 -26.20 6.67 -9.48
N TYR A 258 -25.65 5.45 -9.44
CA TYR A 258 -24.69 4.99 -10.43
C TYR A 258 -25.39 4.51 -11.71
N ALA A 259 -25.04 5.13 -12.83
CA ALA A 259 -25.61 4.83 -14.13
C ALA A 259 -25.14 3.47 -14.67
N VAL A 260 -26.08 2.69 -15.20
CA VAL A 260 -25.84 1.46 -15.95
C VAL A 260 -26.76 1.40 -17.17
N LEU A 261 -26.36 0.61 -18.16
CA LEU A 261 -27.21 0.23 -19.27
C LEU A 261 -27.88 -1.10 -18.92
N ASP A 262 -29.20 -1.08 -18.79
CA ASP A 262 -30.05 -2.27 -18.61
C ASP A 262 -30.48 -2.74 -20.00
N ALA A 263 -29.83 -3.80 -20.48
CA ALA A 263 -29.89 -4.30 -21.86
C ALA A 263 -30.55 -5.68 -21.90
#